data_AF-A0A2E6BDT0-F1
#
_entry.id   AF-A0A2E6BDT0-F1
#
_cell.length_a   1.000
_cell.length_b   1.000
_cell.length_c   1.000
_cell.angle_alpha   90.00
_cell.angle_beta   90.00
_cell.angle_gamma   90.00
#
_symmetry.space_group_name_H-M   'P 1'
#
loop_
_entity.id
_entity.type
_entity.pdbx_description
1 polymer ?
#
loop_
_entity_poly.entity_id
_entity_poly.type
_entity_poly.pdbx_seq_one_letter_code
_entity_poly.pdbx_strand_id
1 'polypeptide(L)'
;MKTIYIAALIFSASGLVNADNKNLVSDGSHYSNICIAAVESVQDARVQAEKMGMSRSDWNNLECNDMHVKKFARKYSTQEPQADVHTFVAGNSQPATQICMAAIEAPQTLDSLAKRHFGISFDIESSIECNGQSIGVFMKRFRENGVAVVE
;
A
#
# COMPACT_ATOMS: atom_id res chain seq x y z
N MET A 1 42.31 40.11 29.79
CA MET A 1 41.63 39.51 28.61
C MET A 1 41.93 38.02 28.64
N LYS A 2 40.92 37.17 28.85
CA LYS A 2 41.10 35.73 29.09
C LYS A 2 40.26 34.99 28.04
N THR A 3 40.92 34.41 27.05
CA THR A 3 40.29 33.65 25.96
C THR A 3 39.99 32.24 26.47
N ILE A 4 38.72 31.86 26.46
CA ILE A 4 38.26 30.51 26.81
C ILE A 4 38.05 29.76 25.49
N TYR A 5 38.81 28.69 25.27
CA TYR A 5 38.62 27.78 24.15
C TYR A 5 37.63 26.69 24.57
N ILE A 6 36.44 26.68 23.95
CA ILE A 6 35.43 25.63 24.15
C ILE A 6 35.69 24.55 23.10
N ALA A 7 36.23 23.41 23.53
CA ALA A 7 36.37 22.22 22.70
C ALA A 7 34.99 21.53 22.59
N ALA A 8 34.38 21.59 21.41
CA ALA A 8 33.15 20.86 21.11
C ALA A 8 33.49 19.38 20.80
N LEU A 9 33.19 18.50 21.74
CA LEU A 9 33.24 17.04 21.57
C LEU A 9 32.03 16.59 20.72
N ILE A 10 32.27 16.30 19.45
CA ILE A 10 31.28 15.72 18.54
C ILE A 10 31.19 14.23 18.85
N PHE A 11 30.12 13.82 19.55
CA PHE A 11 29.80 12.42 19.81
C PHE A 11 29.07 11.86 18.58
N SER A 12 29.82 11.25 17.66
CA SER A 12 29.26 10.53 16.52
C SER A 12 28.66 9.21 17.00
N ALA A 13 27.37 9.19 17.30
CA ALA A 13 26.65 7.95 17.56
C ALA A 13 26.45 7.21 16.22
N SER A 14 27.33 6.27 15.91
CA SER A 14 27.12 5.32 14.82
C SER A 14 26.03 4.34 15.24
N GLY A 15 24.80 4.58 14.77
CA GLY A 15 23.72 3.60 14.89
C GLY A 15 24.11 2.31 14.17
N LEU A 16 24.15 1.20 14.89
CA LEU A 16 24.29 -0.13 14.30
C LEU A 16 23.00 -0.46 13.55
N VAL A 17 23.03 -0.34 12.22
CA VAL A 17 21.98 -0.90 11.36
C VAL A 17 22.18 -2.41 11.35
N ASN A 18 21.33 -3.13 12.08
CA ASN A 18 21.29 -4.58 12.04
C ASN A 18 20.56 -4.99 10.74
N ALA A 19 21.30 -5.16 9.65
CA ALA A 19 20.77 -5.76 8.44
C ALA A 19 20.60 -7.27 8.71
N ASP A 20 19.37 -7.70 8.98
CA ASP A 20 19.01 -9.13 9.07
C ASP A 20 19.14 -9.74 7.67
N ASN A 21 20.36 -10.17 7.33
CA ASN A 21 20.72 -10.67 6.01
C ASN A 21 20.22 -12.11 5.89
N LYS A 22 18.92 -12.28 5.63
CA LYS A 22 18.33 -13.61 5.41
C LYS A 22 18.76 -14.12 4.04
N ASN A 23 19.56 -15.18 4.04
CA ASN A 23 19.98 -15.86 2.81
C ASN A 23 18.75 -16.45 2.11
N LEU A 24 18.41 -15.91 0.94
CA LEU A 24 17.47 -16.55 0.01
C LEU A 24 18.20 -17.70 -0.67
N VAL A 25 17.77 -18.94 -0.41
CA VAL A 25 18.35 -20.12 -1.04
C VAL A 25 17.48 -20.50 -2.25
N SER A 26 18.07 -20.46 -3.44
CA SER A 26 17.46 -21.06 -4.64
C SER A 26 17.83 -22.54 -4.68
N ASP A 27 16.83 -23.41 -4.76
CA ASP A 27 17.00 -24.83 -5.07
C ASP A 27 16.94 -25.09 -6.60
N GLY A 28 16.93 -24.03 -7.41
CA GLY A 28 16.74 -24.11 -8.86
C GLY A 28 15.30 -24.43 -9.29
N SER A 29 14.38 -24.66 -8.34
CA SER A 29 12.96 -24.81 -8.65
C SER A 29 12.39 -23.48 -9.12
N HIS A 30 11.38 -23.60 -9.97
CA HIS A 30 10.67 -22.41 -10.41
C HIS A 30 9.95 -21.68 -9.25
N TYR A 31 9.58 -22.40 -8.19
CA TYR A 31 8.96 -21.84 -6.99
C TYR A 31 9.92 -20.95 -6.19
N SER A 32 11.17 -21.38 -6.01
CA SER A 32 12.17 -20.57 -5.29
C SER A 32 12.50 -19.29 -6.06
N ASN A 33 12.49 -19.32 -7.39
CA ASN A 33 12.65 -18.13 -8.24
C ASN A 33 11.51 -17.11 -8.07
N ILE A 34 10.27 -17.56 -7.88
CA ILE A 34 9.15 -16.64 -7.58
C ILE A 34 9.35 -15.97 -6.22
N CYS A 35 9.80 -16.72 -5.20
CA CYS A 35 10.04 -16.17 -3.88
C CYS A 35 11.24 -15.21 -3.85
N ILE A 36 12.27 -15.45 -4.66
CA ILE A 36 13.38 -14.51 -4.85
C ILE A 36 12.87 -13.23 -5.53
N ALA A 37 12.10 -13.37 -6.60
CA ALA A 37 11.48 -12.21 -7.27
C ALA A 37 10.53 -11.43 -6.36
N ALA A 38 9.91 -12.09 -5.37
CA ALA A 38 9.05 -11.43 -4.38
C ALA A 38 9.81 -10.48 -3.45
N VAL A 39 11.14 -10.62 -3.33
CA VAL A 39 12.01 -9.68 -2.61
C VAL A 39 12.33 -8.44 -3.44
N GLU A 40 12.17 -8.50 -4.75
CA GLU A 40 12.23 -7.33 -5.62
C GLU A 40 10.89 -6.59 -5.61
N SER A 41 9.80 -7.29 -5.93
CA SER A 41 8.43 -6.78 -5.79
C SER A 41 7.38 -7.90 -5.91
N VAL A 42 6.15 -7.66 -5.45
CA VAL A 42 5.01 -8.57 -5.72
C VAL A 42 4.76 -8.73 -7.22
N GLN A 43 5.00 -7.66 -7.99
CA GLN A 43 4.78 -7.67 -9.43
C GLN A 43 5.82 -8.53 -10.16
N ASP A 44 7.08 -8.47 -9.76
CA ASP A 44 8.13 -9.32 -10.33
C ASP A 44 7.87 -10.79 -10.05
N ALA A 45 7.45 -11.12 -8.82
CA ALA A 45 6.98 -12.46 -8.48
C ALA A 45 5.80 -12.90 -9.36
N ARG A 46 4.85 -12.00 -9.63
CA ARG A 46 3.68 -12.29 -10.46
C ARG A 46 4.09 -12.56 -11.92
N VAL A 47 5.00 -11.76 -12.48
CA VAL A 47 5.54 -11.97 -13.83
C VAL A 47 6.26 -13.31 -13.93
N GLN A 48 7.04 -13.70 -12.92
CA GLN A 48 7.69 -15.02 -12.90
C GLN A 48 6.66 -16.16 -12.84
N ALA A 49 5.63 -16.04 -12.00
CA ALA A 49 4.55 -17.01 -11.93
C ALA A 49 3.82 -17.18 -13.27
N GLU A 50 3.54 -16.08 -13.98
CA GLU A 50 2.90 -16.11 -15.29
C GLU A 50 3.75 -16.76 -16.38
N LYS A 51 5.06 -16.49 -16.40
CA LYS A 51 6.01 -17.14 -17.34
C LYS A 51 6.02 -18.66 -17.21
N MET A 52 5.65 -19.17 -16.05
CA MET A 52 5.60 -20.60 -15.76
C MET A 52 4.20 -21.21 -15.97
N GLY A 53 3.21 -20.43 -16.41
CA GLY A 53 1.83 -20.89 -16.56
C GLY A 53 1.12 -21.15 -15.23
N MET A 54 1.56 -20.54 -14.13
CA MET A 54 0.92 -20.69 -12.82
C MET A 54 -0.52 -20.18 -12.86
N SER A 55 -1.47 -21.02 -12.41
CA SER A 55 -2.86 -20.62 -12.36
C SER A 55 -3.10 -19.54 -11.30
N ARG A 56 -4.22 -18.82 -11.42
CA ARG A 56 -4.63 -17.84 -10.40
C ARG A 56 -4.86 -18.49 -9.04
N SER A 57 -5.34 -19.73 -9.02
CA SER A 57 -5.57 -20.48 -7.78
C SER A 57 -4.26 -20.78 -7.08
N ASP A 58 -3.27 -21.26 -7.83
CA ASP A 58 -1.95 -21.60 -7.28
C ASP A 58 -1.22 -20.35 -6.77
N TRP A 59 -1.32 -19.24 -7.50
CA TRP A 59 -0.79 -17.95 -7.07
C TRP A 59 -1.38 -17.49 -5.73
N ASN A 60 -2.69 -17.66 -5.53
CA ASN A 60 -3.37 -17.29 -4.29
C ASN A 60 -3.02 -18.20 -3.10
N ASN A 61 -2.43 -19.37 -3.36
CA ASN A 61 -1.99 -20.32 -2.34
C ASN A 61 -0.45 -20.37 -2.23
N LEU A 62 0.26 -19.53 -2.98
CA LEU A 62 1.72 -19.54 -3.01
C LEU A 62 2.31 -19.02 -1.70
N GLU A 63 3.17 -19.82 -1.09
CA GLU A 63 3.90 -19.49 0.12
C GLU A 63 5.41 -19.44 -0.10
N CYS A 64 6.05 -18.47 0.54
CA CYS A 64 7.49 -18.28 0.62
C CYS A 64 7.87 -18.26 2.11
N ASN A 65 8.63 -19.26 2.57
CA ASN A 65 8.99 -19.44 3.98
C ASN A 65 7.76 -19.42 4.91
N ASP A 66 6.81 -20.33 4.64
CA ASP A 66 5.56 -20.51 5.42
C ASP A 66 4.69 -19.25 5.48
N MET A 67 4.85 -18.36 4.51
CA MET A 67 4.14 -17.09 4.43
C MET A 67 3.65 -16.83 3.02
N HIS A 68 2.36 -16.51 2.87
CA HIS A 68 1.78 -16.13 1.59
C HIS A 68 2.63 -15.08 0.86
N VAL A 69 2.90 -15.28 -0.44
CA VAL A 69 3.88 -14.51 -1.24
C VAL A 69 3.71 -12.99 -1.13
N LYS A 70 2.47 -12.48 -1.12
CA LYS A 70 2.19 -11.04 -0.92
C LYS A 70 2.64 -10.51 0.45
N LYS A 71 2.43 -11.30 1.52
CA LYS A 71 2.87 -10.94 2.87
C LYS A 71 4.39 -11.01 2.96
N PHE A 72 4.99 -12.03 2.34
CA PHE A 72 6.43 -12.19 2.24
C PHE A 72 7.07 -10.98 1.53
N ALA A 73 6.57 -10.62 0.35
CA ALA A 73 7.04 -9.45 -0.38
C ALA A 73 6.87 -8.15 0.41
N ARG A 74 5.72 -7.90 1.05
CA ARG A 74 5.56 -6.71 1.90
C ARG A 74 6.54 -6.65 3.07
N LYS A 75 7.01 -7.80 3.55
CA LYS A 75 7.92 -7.89 4.69
C LYS A 75 9.38 -7.76 4.28
N TYR A 76 9.74 -8.24 3.10
CA TYR A 76 11.13 -8.40 2.68
C TYR A 76 11.51 -7.61 1.42
N SER A 77 10.54 -7.03 0.71
CA SER A 77 10.80 -6.18 -0.45
C SER A 77 11.70 -5.02 -0.09
N THR A 78 12.75 -4.83 -0.87
CA THR A 78 13.65 -3.67 -0.73
C THR A 78 13.16 -2.45 -1.52
N GLN A 79 12.21 -2.66 -2.44
CA GLN A 79 11.51 -1.56 -3.10
C GLN A 79 10.39 -1.05 -2.21
N GLU A 80 10.27 0.29 -2.15
CA GLU A 80 9.03 0.97 -1.75
C GLU A 80 7.87 0.28 -2.48
N PRO A 81 6.80 -0.14 -1.78
CA PRO A 81 5.69 -0.82 -2.44
C PRO A 81 5.22 0.05 -3.61
N GLN A 82 5.36 -0.47 -4.84
CA GLN A 82 4.70 0.10 -6.00
C GLN A 82 3.21 -0.03 -5.73
N ALA A 83 2.64 1.00 -5.15
CA ALA A 83 1.22 1.05 -4.88
C ALA A 83 0.51 1.02 -6.22
N ASP A 84 -0.51 0.17 -6.35
CA ASP A 84 -1.41 0.21 -7.50
C ASP A 84 -1.95 1.64 -7.61
N VAL A 85 -1.57 2.34 -8.68
CA VAL A 85 -2.02 3.70 -8.95
C VAL A 85 -3.38 3.60 -9.63
N HIS A 86 -4.42 4.03 -8.93
CA HIS A 86 -5.78 4.08 -9.43
C HIS A 86 -6.19 5.51 -9.73
N THR A 87 -6.52 5.78 -10.99
CA THR A 87 -7.12 7.07 -11.38
C THR A 87 -8.64 6.99 -11.26
N PHE A 88 -9.23 7.94 -10.55
CA PHE A 88 -10.66 8.09 -10.39
C PHE A 88 -11.14 9.33 -11.13
N VAL A 89 -12.22 9.17 -11.88
CA VAL A 89 -12.90 10.24 -12.61
C VAL A 89 -14.34 10.29 -12.13
N ALA A 90 -14.87 11.50 -11.93
CA ALA A 90 -16.27 11.68 -11.55
C ALA A 90 -17.19 11.18 -12.68
N GLY A 91 -17.97 10.12 -12.43
CA GLY A 91 -18.91 9.59 -13.41
C GLY A 91 -20.13 10.50 -13.67
N ASN A 92 -20.43 11.40 -12.73
CA ASN A 92 -21.48 12.42 -12.83
C ASN A 92 -21.29 13.52 -11.77
N SER A 93 -22.17 14.51 -11.74
CA SER A 93 -22.13 15.65 -10.81
C SER A 93 -22.95 15.46 -9.53
N GLN A 94 -23.49 14.27 -9.26
CA GLN A 94 -24.33 14.04 -8.09
C GLN A 94 -23.53 14.19 -6.78
N PRO A 95 -24.16 14.64 -5.69
CA PRO A 95 -23.49 14.77 -4.40
C PRO A 95 -22.82 13.49 -3.90
N ALA A 96 -23.42 12.31 -4.14
CA ALA A 96 -22.83 11.03 -3.77
C ALA A 96 -21.49 10.78 -4.49
N THR A 97 -21.37 11.15 -5.77
CA THR A 97 -20.11 11.06 -6.51
C THR A 97 -19.04 11.96 -5.90
N GLN A 98 -19.40 13.19 -5.53
CA GLN A 98 -18.47 14.13 -4.88
C GLN A 98 -17.96 13.60 -3.53
N ILE A 99 -18.83 12.93 -2.76
CA ILE A 99 -18.42 12.23 -1.53
C ILE A 99 -17.42 11.12 -1.85
N CYS A 100 -17.67 10.30 -2.87
CA CYS A 100 -16.74 9.24 -3.26
C CYS A 100 -15.37 9.75 -3.70
N MET A 101 -15.31 10.86 -4.44
CA MET A 101 -14.04 11.50 -4.80
C MET A 101 -13.31 12.02 -3.55
N ALA A 102 -14.04 12.72 -2.67
CA ALA A 102 -13.50 13.26 -1.42
C ALA A 102 -13.02 12.16 -0.46
N ALA A 103 -13.61 10.96 -0.50
CA ALA A 103 -13.22 9.84 0.34
C ALA A 103 -11.77 9.42 0.13
N ILE A 104 -11.27 9.66 -1.08
CA ILE A 104 -9.91 9.32 -1.50
C ILE A 104 -8.98 10.51 -1.36
N GLU A 105 -9.40 11.68 -1.87
CA GLU A 105 -8.55 12.86 -1.95
C GLU A 105 -8.44 13.62 -0.61
N ALA A 106 -9.56 13.75 0.11
CA ALA A 106 -9.67 14.62 1.28
C ALA A 106 -10.67 14.06 2.33
N PRO A 107 -10.43 12.88 2.91
CA PRO A 107 -11.41 12.18 3.75
C PRO A 107 -11.84 12.99 4.99
N GLN A 108 -10.96 13.86 5.50
CA GLN A 108 -11.27 14.78 6.60
C GLN A 108 -12.44 15.74 6.28
N THR A 109 -12.80 15.90 5.01
CA THR A 109 -13.89 16.78 4.58
C THR A 109 -15.23 16.05 4.42
N LEU A 110 -15.24 14.71 4.44
CA LEU A 110 -16.42 13.88 4.17
C LEU A 110 -17.63 14.27 5.00
N ASP A 111 -17.43 14.39 6.32
CA ASP A 111 -18.48 14.72 7.26
C ASP A 111 -19.13 16.07 6.94
N SER A 112 -18.30 17.07 6.63
CA SER A 112 -18.78 18.41 6.29
C SER A 112 -19.50 18.46 4.94
N LEU A 113 -19.03 17.67 3.97
CA LEU A 113 -19.59 17.59 2.63
C LEU A 113 -20.94 16.86 2.67
N ALA A 114 -21.02 15.75 3.39
CA ALA A 114 -22.25 15.01 3.58
C ALA A 114 -23.32 15.85 4.29
N LYS A 115 -22.95 16.55 5.37
CA LYS A 115 -23.88 17.43 6.09
C LYS A 115 -24.41 18.56 5.21
N ARG A 116 -23.57 19.10 4.32
CA ARG A 116 -23.97 20.14 3.37
C ARG A 116 -25.00 19.65 2.35
N HIS A 117 -24.84 18.42 1.85
CA HIS A 117 -25.69 17.89 0.78
C HIS A 117 -26.93 17.16 1.29
N PHE A 118 -26.83 16.47 2.43
CA PHE A 118 -27.84 15.53 2.91
C PHE A 118 -28.34 15.83 4.33
N GLY A 119 -27.74 16.79 5.02
CA GLY A 119 -28.15 17.21 6.36
C GLY A 119 -27.39 16.52 7.50
N ILE A 120 -27.63 17.01 8.73
CA ILE A 120 -26.82 16.67 9.92
C ILE A 120 -26.95 15.20 10.34
N SER A 121 -28.09 14.58 10.06
CA SER A 121 -28.39 13.21 10.47
C SER A 121 -28.07 12.15 9.41
N PHE A 122 -27.39 12.54 8.32
CA PHE A 122 -27.05 11.60 7.25
C PHE A 122 -25.92 10.67 7.68
N ASP A 123 -26.17 9.36 7.63
CA ASP A 123 -25.16 8.34 7.89
C ASP A 123 -24.43 7.99 6.59
N ILE A 124 -23.18 8.43 6.49
CA ILE A 124 -22.33 8.22 5.30
C ILE A 124 -22.02 6.73 5.10
N GLU A 125 -21.73 6.00 6.17
CA GLU A 125 -21.23 4.62 6.11
C GLU A 125 -22.31 3.66 5.60
N SER A 126 -23.57 3.87 6.00
CA SER A 126 -24.69 3.04 5.58
C SER A 126 -25.30 3.45 4.24
N SER A 127 -25.05 4.68 3.77
CA SER A 127 -25.83 5.30 2.69
C SER A 127 -25.04 5.61 1.43
N ILE A 128 -23.71 5.57 1.47
CA ILE A 128 -22.85 5.88 0.31
C ILE A 128 -22.13 4.62 -0.18
N GLU A 129 -22.33 4.31 -1.46
CA GLU A 129 -21.59 3.30 -2.19
C GLU A 129 -20.74 3.93 -3.30
N CYS A 130 -19.47 3.57 -3.33
CA CYS A 130 -18.49 4.04 -4.31
C CYS A 130 -18.02 2.85 -5.14
N ASN A 131 -18.37 2.84 -6.43
CA ASN A 131 -18.12 1.70 -7.34
C ASN A 131 -18.69 0.36 -6.79
N GLY A 132 -19.92 0.40 -6.26
CA GLY A 132 -20.66 -0.78 -5.81
C GLY A 132 -20.18 -1.39 -4.49
N GLN A 133 -19.46 -0.63 -3.66
CA GLN A 133 -19.03 -1.03 -2.32
C GLN A 133 -19.23 0.13 -1.34
N SER A 134 -19.51 -0.17 -0.08
CA SER A 134 -19.59 0.83 0.99
C SER A 134 -18.34 1.71 1.03
N ILE A 135 -18.51 2.99 1.32
CA ILE A 135 -17.43 3.99 1.36
C ILE A 135 -16.22 3.57 2.23
N GLY A 136 -16.42 2.96 3.41
CA GLY A 136 -15.30 2.48 4.24
C GLY A 136 -14.46 1.39 3.56
N VAL A 137 -15.10 0.44 2.86
CA VAL A 137 -14.38 -0.62 2.10
C VAL A 137 -13.65 -0.02 0.90
N PHE A 138 -14.27 0.96 0.22
CA PHE A 138 -13.66 1.70 -0.88
C PHE A 138 -12.38 2.43 -0.44
N MET A 139 -12.44 3.20 0.65
CA MET A 139 -11.31 3.93 1.22
C MET A 139 -10.18 2.98 1.64
N LYS A 140 -10.53 1.91 2.36
CA LYS A 140 -9.55 0.90 2.77
C LYS A 140 -8.84 0.29 1.56
N ARG A 141 -9.57 0.00 0.49
CA ARG A 141 -8.97 -0.62 -0.70
C ARG A 141 -8.04 0.34 -1.44
N PHE A 142 -8.45 1.57 -1.69
CA PHE A 142 -7.79 2.44 -2.66
C PHE A 142 -6.94 3.54 -2.05
N ARG A 143 -7.21 3.95 -0.80
CA ARG A 143 -6.43 4.97 -0.09
C ARG A 143 -5.40 4.36 0.85
N GLU A 144 -5.81 3.39 1.67
CA GLU A 144 -4.91 2.83 2.70
C GLU A 144 -3.97 1.76 2.13
N ASN A 145 -4.40 1.04 1.09
CA ASN A 145 -3.65 -0.07 0.50
C ASN A 145 -3.19 0.20 -0.94
N GLY A 146 -3.45 1.39 -1.48
CA GLY A 146 -3.09 1.79 -2.84
C GLY A 146 -2.71 3.27 -2.92
N VAL A 147 -2.40 3.74 -4.13
CA VAL A 147 -2.25 5.17 -4.42
C VAL A 147 -3.38 5.55 -5.34
N ALA A 148 -4.11 6.60 -4.99
CA ALA A 148 -5.24 7.02 -5.77
C ALA A 148 -5.11 8.47 -6.17
N VAL A 149 -5.39 8.73 -7.44
CA VAL A 149 -5.35 10.04 -8.09
C VAL A 149 -6.76 10.37 -8.54
N VAL A 150 -7.20 11.58 -8.25
CA VAL A 150 -8.49 12.11 -8.71
C VAL A 150 -8.20 13.09 -9.86
N GLU A 151 -8.94 12.93 -10.97
CA GLU A 151 -8.91 13.81 -12.15
C GLU A 151 -10.18 14.66 -12.27
#